data_AF-A0A918LLA6-F1
#
_entry.id   AF-A0A918LLA6-F1
#
_cell.length_a   1.000
_cell.length_b   1.000
_cell.length_c   1.000
_cell.angle_alpha   90.00
_cell.angle_beta   90.00
_cell.angle_gamma   90.00
#
_symmetry.space_group_name_H-M   'P 1'
#
loop_
_entity.id
_entity.type
_entity.pdbx_description
1 polymer ?
#
loop_
_entity_poly.entity_id
_entity_poly.type
_entity_poly.pdbx_seq_one_letter_code
_entity_poly.pdbx_strand_id
1 'polypeptide(L)'
;MKTVRQTLADILDAAANGQFPAPDGSTTVVPAPSRRDTGVIAFTAHSVVFTDEDPGWVRATLAALDCDELAATMNPRFLNAFLDRTGRRTDTIDLLTVAHSLPGRTALDLREITDPVHPRVVRARWRRDGVRVWVADGGILVLGRGVAGRWEAAIEVDEDARHRGLGRELAVAARHLVPPGEPVWSQQAAGNARSIRAFQAAGYRPVGAEALLLPA
;
A
#
# COMPACT_ATOMS: atom_id res chain seq x y z
N MET A 1 -28.72 16.85 8.07
CA MET A 1 -27.31 16.42 8.16
C MET A 1 -26.80 16.16 6.75
N LYS A 2 -25.81 16.93 6.25
CA LYS A 2 -25.05 16.49 5.08
C LYS A 2 -24.26 15.26 5.52
N THR A 3 -24.56 14.09 4.99
CA THR A 3 -23.71 12.91 5.17
C THR A 3 -22.34 13.27 4.63
N VAL A 4 -21.35 13.44 5.51
CA VAL A 4 -19.96 13.59 5.09
C VAL A 4 -19.61 12.29 4.39
N ARG A 5 -19.31 12.36 3.09
CA ARG A 5 -18.99 11.18 2.29
C ARG A 5 -17.61 10.71 2.74
N GLN A 6 -17.53 9.50 3.27
CA GLN A 6 -16.29 8.89 3.78
C GLN A 6 -15.23 8.86 2.66
N THR A 7 -14.01 9.29 2.98
CA THR A 7 -12.87 9.29 2.04
C THR A 7 -12.04 8.01 2.15
N LEU A 8 -11.15 7.76 1.19
CA LEU A 8 -10.20 6.65 1.30
C LEU A 8 -9.27 6.81 2.51
N ALA A 9 -8.86 8.05 2.82
CA ALA A 9 -8.03 8.34 3.98
C ALA A 9 -8.73 7.93 5.28
N ASP A 10 -10.01 8.31 5.45
CA ASP A 10 -10.80 7.92 6.62
C ASP A 10 -10.91 6.40 6.77
N ILE A 11 -11.10 5.67 5.67
CA ILE A 11 -11.17 4.20 5.66
C ILE A 11 -9.84 3.58 6.08
N LEU A 12 -8.73 4.10 5.54
CA LEU A 12 -7.39 3.59 5.85
C LEU A 12 -6.99 3.91 7.29
N ASP A 13 -7.30 5.10 7.78
CA ASP A 13 -7.04 5.47 9.18
C ASP A 13 -7.82 4.58 10.15
N ALA A 14 -9.08 4.27 9.84
CA ALA A 14 -9.86 3.29 10.60
C ALA A 14 -9.23 1.88 10.53
N ALA A 15 -8.85 1.42 9.34
CA ALA A 15 -8.26 0.11 9.12
C ALA A 15 -6.90 -0.06 9.84
N ALA A 16 -6.08 0.99 9.90
CA ALA A 16 -4.84 1.01 10.67
C ALA A 16 -5.07 0.78 12.17
N ASN A 17 -6.25 1.12 12.68
CA ASN A 17 -6.69 0.91 14.06
C ASN A 17 -7.55 -0.35 14.24
N GLY A 18 -7.59 -1.24 13.23
CA GLY A 18 -8.34 -2.49 13.28
C GLY A 18 -9.86 -2.33 13.09
N GLN A 19 -10.31 -1.18 12.61
CA GLN A 19 -11.72 -0.92 12.29
C GLN A 19 -11.89 -1.02 10.77
N PHE A 20 -12.49 -2.11 10.31
CA PHE A 20 -12.66 -2.40 8.89
C PHE A 20 -14.09 -2.09 8.43
N PRO A 21 -14.30 -1.86 7.12
CA PRO A 21 -15.63 -1.87 6.54
C PRO A 21 -16.39 -3.16 6.87
N ALA A 22 -17.72 -3.09 6.87
CA ALA A 22 -18.56 -4.25 7.15
C ALA A 22 -18.28 -5.38 6.13
N PRO A 23 -18.06 -6.63 6.58
CA PRO A 23 -17.77 -7.77 5.69
C PRO A 23 -19.07 -8.30 5.06
N ASP A 24 -19.76 -7.46 4.29
CA ASP A 24 -21.10 -7.68 3.75
C ASP A 24 -21.12 -8.01 2.25
N GLY A 25 -19.95 -8.26 1.66
CA GLY A 25 -19.76 -8.50 0.23
C GLY A 25 -19.83 -7.25 -0.64
N SER A 26 -20.05 -6.07 -0.05
CA SER A 26 -20.26 -4.85 -0.82
C SER A 26 -18.95 -4.24 -1.35
N THR A 27 -19.12 -3.40 -2.38
CA THR A 27 -18.05 -2.58 -2.92
C THR A 27 -18.39 -1.10 -2.72
N THR A 28 -17.56 -0.41 -1.95
CA THR A 28 -17.60 1.04 -1.81
C THR A 28 -16.80 1.69 -2.94
N VAL A 29 -17.36 2.71 -3.58
CA VAL A 29 -16.65 3.52 -4.58
C VAL A 29 -16.45 4.93 -4.01
N VAL A 30 -15.20 5.35 -3.91
CA VAL A 30 -14.81 6.70 -3.42
C VAL A 30 -14.04 7.45 -4.51
N PRO A 31 -14.06 8.81 -4.49
CA PRO A 31 -13.23 9.61 -5.39
C PRO A 31 -11.74 9.26 -5.24
N ALA A 32 -10.96 9.46 -6.31
CA ALA A 32 -9.52 9.31 -6.24
C ALA A 32 -8.93 10.37 -5.27
N PRO A 33 -8.08 9.98 -4.30
CA PRO A 33 -7.47 10.95 -3.37
C PRO A 33 -6.58 11.98 -4.07
N SER A 34 -5.97 11.58 -5.20
CA SER A 34 -5.10 12.41 -6.01
C SER A 34 -5.06 11.87 -7.45
N ARG A 35 -4.51 12.64 -8.39
CA ARG A 35 -4.30 12.19 -9.78
C ARG A 35 -3.43 10.92 -9.87
N ARG A 36 -2.57 10.67 -8.89
CA ARG A 36 -1.71 9.47 -8.84
C ARG A 36 -2.51 8.25 -8.39
N ASP A 37 -3.39 8.43 -7.42
CA ASP A 37 -3.98 7.34 -6.65
C ASP A 37 -5.30 6.87 -7.29
N THR A 38 -5.24 5.75 -8.02
CA THR A 38 -6.41 5.05 -8.54
C THR A 38 -6.21 3.55 -8.34
N GLY A 39 -7.25 2.82 -7.93
CA GLY A 39 -7.09 1.40 -7.67
C GLY A 39 -8.20 0.76 -6.86
N VAL A 40 -7.87 -0.41 -6.29
CA VAL A 40 -8.76 -1.23 -5.47
C VAL A 40 -8.01 -1.66 -4.20
N ILE A 41 -8.67 -1.54 -3.05
CA ILE A 41 -8.27 -2.23 -1.81
C ILE A 41 -9.38 -3.23 -1.46
N ALA A 42 -9.03 -4.52 -1.38
CA ALA A 42 -9.93 -5.56 -0.92
C ALA A 42 -9.60 -5.92 0.53
N PHE A 43 -10.54 -5.60 1.43
CA PHE A 43 -10.57 -6.09 2.80
C PHE A 43 -11.31 -7.44 2.86
N THR A 44 -11.51 -7.95 4.08
CA THR A 44 -12.31 -9.17 4.28
C THR A 44 -13.76 -8.92 3.87
N ALA A 45 -14.19 -9.55 2.78
CA ALA A 45 -15.55 -9.45 2.23
C ALA A 45 -16.06 -8.01 2.04
N HIS A 46 -15.16 -7.07 1.74
CA HIS A 46 -15.52 -5.70 1.38
C HIS A 46 -14.41 -5.10 0.52
N SER A 47 -14.78 -4.44 -0.57
CA SER A 47 -13.81 -3.79 -1.45
C SER A 47 -14.03 -2.28 -1.52
N VAL A 48 -12.95 -1.53 -1.66
CA VAL A 48 -12.97 -0.08 -1.89
C VAL A 48 -12.29 0.19 -3.21
N VAL A 49 -13.06 0.65 -4.19
CA VAL A 49 -12.55 1.17 -5.47
C VAL A 49 -12.40 2.68 -5.33
N PHE A 50 -11.18 3.18 -5.52
CA PHE A 50 -10.88 4.61 -5.44
C PHE A 50 -10.55 5.12 -6.84
N THR A 51 -11.45 5.95 -7.39
CA THR A 51 -11.42 6.39 -8.79
C THR A 51 -12.29 7.61 -9.03
N ASP A 52 -11.96 8.36 -10.08
CA ASP A 52 -12.80 9.44 -10.61
C ASP A 52 -13.73 8.97 -11.75
N GLU A 53 -13.69 7.68 -12.10
CA GLU A 53 -14.65 7.06 -13.02
C GLU A 53 -16.05 6.98 -12.42
N ASP A 54 -17.06 6.85 -13.29
CA ASP A 54 -18.46 6.70 -12.88
C ASP A 54 -18.66 5.46 -11.97
N PRO A 55 -19.15 5.63 -10.72
CA PRO A 55 -19.48 4.52 -9.85
C PRO A 55 -20.52 3.55 -10.43
N GLY A 56 -21.41 4.03 -11.32
CA GLY A 56 -22.37 3.20 -12.04
C GLY A 56 -21.67 2.19 -12.97
N TRP A 57 -20.66 2.65 -13.71
CA TRP A 57 -19.83 1.80 -14.55
C TRP A 57 -19.09 0.72 -13.74
N VAL A 58 -18.52 1.08 -12.59
CA VAL A 58 -17.82 0.12 -11.71
C VAL A 58 -18.77 -1.01 -11.30
N ARG A 59 -19.96 -0.65 -10.78
CA ARG A 59 -20.96 -1.61 -10.32
C ARG A 59 -21.48 -2.49 -11.45
N ALA A 60 -21.77 -1.91 -12.62
CA ALA A 60 -22.24 -2.66 -13.77
C ALA A 60 -21.19 -3.65 -14.29
N THR A 61 -19.91 -3.25 -14.30
CA THR A 61 -18.80 -4.11 -14.73
C THR A 61 -18.61 -5.28 -13.77
N LEU A 62 -18.70 -5.05 -12.45
CA LEU A 62 -18.63 -6.11 -11.44
C LEU A 62 -19.82 -7.08 -11.55
N ALA A 63 -21.04 -6.56 -11.67
CA ALA A 63 -22.26 -7.38 -11.79
C ALA A 63 -22.30 -8.23 -13.07
N ALA A 64 -21.56 -7.85 -14.11
CA ALA A 64 -21.45 -8.61 -15.35
C ALA A 64 -20.43 -9.76 -15.28
N LEU A 65 -19.66 -9.88 -14.20
CA LEU A 65 -18.71 -10.97 -14.03
C LEU A 65 -19.40 -12.26 -13.59
N ASP A 66 -19.11 -13.34 -14.30
CA ASP A 66 -19.43 -14.70 -13.86
C ASP A 66 -18.31 -15.22 -12.95
N CYS A 67 -18.27 -14.74 -11.71
CA CYS A 67 -17.35 -15.21 -10.66
C CYS A 67 -17.92 -14.99 -9.25
N ASP A 68 -17.21 -15.48 -8.24
CA ASP A 68 -17.50 -15.17 -6.84
C ASP A 68 -17.51 -13.65 -6.60
N GLU A 69 -18.58 -13.13 -6.00
CA GLU A 69 -18.76 -11.71 -5.70
C GLU A 69 -17.65 -11.17 -4.80
N LEU A 70 -17.14 -11.97 -3.86
CA LEU A 70 -16.06 -11.58 -2.95
C LEU A 70 -14.71 -11.43 -3.67
N ALA A 71 -14.55 -12.10 -4.81
CA ALA A 71 -13.35 -12.04 -5.64
C ALA A 71 -13.46 -11.04 -6.79
N ALA A 72 -14.65 -10.50 -7.07
CA ALA A 72 -14.96 -9.78 -8.30
C ALA A 72 -14.05 -8.56 -8.55
N THR A 73 -13.72 -7.79 -7.51
CA THR A 73 -12.88 -6.59 -7.63
C THR A 73 -11.40 -6.87 -7.84
N MET A 74 -10.94 -8.10 -7.51
CA MET A 74 -9.59 -8.58 -7.79
C MET A 74 -9.55 -9.52 -8.99
N ASN A 75 -10.68 -9.73 -9.65
CA ASN A 75 -10.76 -10.58 -10.83
C ASN A 75 -10.00 -9.93 -12.00
N PRO A 76 -9.15 -10.68 -12.73
CA PRO A 76 -8.41 -10.15 -13.88
C PRO A 76 -9.30 -9.46 -14.93
N ARG A 77 -10.54 -9.92 -15.12
CA ARG A 77 -11.47 -9.31 -16.08
C ARG A 77 -11.91 -7.91 -15.67
N PHE A 78 -12.23 -7.70 -14.39
CA PHE A 78 -12.55 -6.36 -13.87
C PHE A 78 -11.31 -5.46 -13.89
N LEU A 79 -10.17 -5.95 -13.39
CA LEU A 79 -8.93 -5.17 -13.35
C LEU A 79 -8.49 -4.77 -14.77
N ASN A 80 -8.60 -5.64 -15.76
CA ASN A 80 -8.29 -5.30 -17.16
C ASN A 80 -9.23 -4.23 -17.71
N ALA A 81 -10.55 -4.39 -17.52
CA ALA A 81 -11.51 -3.38 -17.94
C ALA A 81 -11.26 -2.02 -17.27
N PHE A 82 -10.81 -2.02 -16.01
CA PHE A 82 -10.49 -0.81 -15.26
C PHE A 82 -9.18 -0.15 -15.70
N LEU A 83 -8.17 -0.94 -16.03
CA LEU A 83 -6.92 -0.48 -16.65
C LEU A 83 -7.19 0.18 -18.00
N ASP A 84 -7.94 -0.49 -18.89
CA ASP A 84 -8.30 0.01 -20.22
C ASP A 84 -9.10 1.31 -20.13
N ARG A 85 -10.08 1.35 -19.22
CA ARG A 85 -10.93 2.53 -19.05
C ARG A 85 -10.17 3.75 -18.54
N THR A 86 -9.22 3.55 -17.63
CA THR A 86 -8.46 4.66 -17.03
C THR A 86 -7.20 5.01 -17.81
N GLY A 87 -6.81 4.21 -18.82
CA GLY A 87 -5.55 4.37 -19.54
C GLY A 87 -4.32 4.16 -18.65
N ARG A 88 -4.44 3.27 -17.67
CA ARG A 88 -3.43 3.02 -16.64
C ARG A 88 -2.84 1.62 -16.76
N ARG A 89 -1.74 1.42 -16.06
CA ARG A 89 -1.04 0.14 -15.94
C ARG A 89 -0.98 -0.33 -14.49
N THR A 90 -0.73 -1.61 -14.28
CA THR A 90 -0.46 -2.17 -12.95
C THR A 90 0.72 -3.13 -13.01
N ASP A 91 1.42 -3.29 -11.89
CA ASP A 91 2.51 -4.26 -11.78
C ASP A 91 1.97 -5.61 -11.26
N THR A 92 1.24 -5.57 -10.14
CA THR A 92 0.78 -6.76 -9.42
C THR A 92 -0.29 -6.37 -8.39
N ILE A 93 -0.88 -7.38 -7.75
CA ILE A 93 -1.72 -7.21 -6.56
C ILE A 93 -0.82 -7.48 -5.35
N ASP A 94 -0.68 -6.47 -4.50
CA ASP A 94 0.18 -6.54 -3.32
C ASP A 94 -0.63 -6.93 -2.06
N LEU A 95 -0.01 -7.67 -1.15
CA LEU A 95 -0.46 -7.75 0.23
C LEU A 95 -0.21 -6.39 0.88
N LEU A 96 -1.27 -5.79 1.39
CA LEU A 96 -1.20 -4.54 2.15
C LEU A 96 -1.06 -4.85 3.64
N THR A 97 -0.05 -4.28 4.27
CA THR A 97 0.24 -4.45 5.69
C THR A 97 0.44 -3.11 6.39
N VAL A 98 0.16 -3.07 7.70
CA VAL A 98 0.28 -1.85 8.52
C VAL A 98 0.92 -2.14 9.88
N ALA A 99 1.69 -1.20 10.40
CA ALA A 99 2.19 -1.19 11.77
C ALA A 99 2.05 0.20 12.40
N HIS A 100 1.90 0.24 13.73
CA HIS A 100 2.00 1.51 14.46
C HIS A 100 3.45 1.95 14.61
N SER A 101 3.63 3.28 14.69
CA SER A 101 4.90 3.90 15.05
C SER A 101 5.44 3.39 16.38
N LEU A 102 6.76 3.43 16.52
CA LEU A 102 7.48 3.07 17.74
C LEU A 102 8.17 4.31 18.30
N PRO A 103 8.17 4.49 19.64
CA PRO A 103 8.91 5.58 20.26
C PRO A 103 10.42 5.32 20.18
N GLY A 104 11.21 6.38 20.38
CA GLY A 104 12.67 6.27 20.47
C GLY A 104 13.38 6.17 19.12
N ARG A 105 14.70 5.95 19.18
CA ARG A 105 15.56 5.91 17.98
C ARG A 105 15.69 4.47 17.47
N THR A 106 15.97 4.36 16.17
CA THR A 106 16.40 3.10 15.55
C THR A 106 17.69 2.58 16.19
N ALA A 107 17.81 1.26 16.34
CA ALA A 107 19.05 0.60 16.74
C ALA A 107 20.04 0.43 15.56
N LEU A 108 19.54 0.48 14.32
CA LEU A 108 20.36 0.51 13.11
C LEU A 108 21.02 1.87 12.94
N ASP A 109 22.31 1.86 12.59
CA ASP A 109 23.01 3.04 12.10
C ASP A 109 22.49 3.39 10.70
N LEU A 110 21.57 4.34 10.64
CA LEU A 110 20.92 4.79 9.43
C LEU A 110 21.39 6.19 9.06
N ARG A 111 21.91 6.32 7.84
CA ARG A 111 22.28 7.61 7.26
C ARG A 111 21.27 8.02 6.20
N GLU A 112 20.62 9.16 6.42
CA GLU A 112 19.73 9.75 5.41
C GLU A 112 20.54 10.28 4.21
N ILE A 113 20.02 10.06 3.01
CA ILE A 113 20.62 10.53 1.75
C ILE A 113 19.58 11.25 0.90
N THR A 114 20.00 12.32 0.23
CA THR A 114 19.10 13.25 -0.49
C THR A 114 19.05 13.01 -1.99
N ASP A 115 20.08 12.41 -2.60
CA ASP A 115 20.10 12.14 -4.05
C ASP A 115 20.61 10.73 -4.43
N PRO A 116 19.84 9.69 -4.15
CA PRO A 116 20.17 8.35 -4.62
C PRO A 116 19.69 8.17 -6.06
N VAL A 117 20.61 7.90 -6.99
CA VAL A 117 20.32 7.39 -8.35
C VAL A 117 19.90 5.90 -8.32
N HIS A 118 19.59 5.35 -7.14
CA HIS A 118 19.25 3.95 -6.97
C HIS A 118 17.89 3.63 -7.62
N PRO A 119 17.76 2.56 -8.44
CA PRO A 119 16.50 2.21 -9.14
C PRO A 119 15.28 2.15 -8.22
N ARG A 120 15.47 1.69 -6.98
CA ARG A 120 14.41 1.65 -5.95
C ARG A 120 13.87 3.02 -5.56
N VAL A 121 14.72 4.03 -5.56
CA VAL A 121 14.38 5.42 -5.19
C VAL A 121 13.63 6.09 -6.32
N VAL A 122 14.08 5.87 -7.55
CA VAL A 122 13.33 6.26 -8.75
C VAL A 122 11.93 5.68 -8.69
N ARG A 123 11.79 4.35 -8.48
CA ARG A 123 10.48 3.68 -8.37
C ARG A 123 9.60 4.24 -7.25
N ALA A 124 10.19 4.59 -6.10
CA ALA A 124 9.46 5.16 -4.97
C ALA A 124 8.90 6.56 -5.27
N ARG A 125 9.66 7.42 -5.98
CA ARG A 125 9.21 8.77 -6.38
C ARG A 125 7.98 8.76 -7.30
N TRP A 126 7.77 7.68 -8.06
CA TRP A 126 6.56 7.52 -8.88
C TRP A 126 5.30 7.16 -8.07
N ARG A 127 5.47 6.56 -6.89
CA ARG A 127 4.38 6.00 -6.08
C ARG A 127 4.11 6.79 -4.79
N ARG A 128 5.01 7.70 -4.41
CA ARG A 128 4.98 8.40 -3.13
C ARG A 128 5.47 9.84 -3.26
N ASP A 129 4.89 10.70 -2.43
CA ASP A 129 5.36 12.06 -2.23
C ASP A 129 6.30 12.14 -1.03
N GLY A 130 7.12 13.21 -0.97
CA GLY A 130 8.00 13.45 0.17
C GLY A 130 8.97 12.30 0.46
N VAL A 131 9.49 11.65 -0.58
CA VAL A 131 10.36 10.47 -0.47
C VAL A 131 11.65 10.83 0.25
N ARG A 132 11.93 10.09 1.32
CA ARG A 132 13.16 10.14 2.11
C ARG A 132 13.82 8.76 2.12
N VAL A 133 15.14 8.73 2.11
CA VAL A 133 15.91 7.49 1.91
C VAL A 133 17.01 7.41 2.94
N TRP A 134 17.13 6.24 3.58
CA TRP A 134 18.17 5.90 4.52
C TRP A 134 18.96 4.71 4.03
N VAL A 135 20.27 4.74 4.27
CA VAL A 135 21.20 3.64 3.98
C VAL A 135 21.69 3.05 5.29
N ALA A 136 21.72 1.72 5.34
CA ALA A 136 22.42 0.91 6.32
C ALA A 136 23.56 0.14 5.61
N ASP A 137 24.46 -0.47 6.37
CA ASP A 137 25.37 -1.49 5.83
C ASP A 137 24.55 -2.66 5.23
N GLY A 138 24.58 -2.81 3.91
CA GLY A 138 23.91 -3.90 3.19
C GLY A 138 22.43 -3.66 2.83
N GLY A 139 21.91 -2.43 2.93
CA GLY A 139 20.52 -2.19 2.53
C GLY A 139 20.03 -0.74 2.60
N ILE A 140 18.83 -0.53 2.06
CA ILE A 140 18.16 0.76 2.02
C ILE A 140 16.75 0.68 2.59
N LEU A 141 16.34 1.77 3.23
CA LEU A 141 14.98 2.04 3.68
C LEU A 141 14.48 3.31 3.00
N VAL A 142 13.27 3.26 2.46
CA VAL A 142 12.58 4.38 1.84
C VAL A 142 11.27 4.63 2.58
N LEU A 143 11.03 5.87 2.98
CA LEU A 143 9.74 6.34 3.48
C LEU A 143 9.18 7.43 2.58
N GLY A 144 7.86 7.48 2.46
CA GLY A 144 7.15 8.57 1.79
C GLY A 144 5.66 8.48 2.03
N ARG A 145 4.91 9.39 1.43
CA ARG A 145 3.44 9.46 1.50
C ARG A 145 2.85 8.78 0.27
N GLY A 146 2.30 7.58 0.46
CA GLY A 146 1.67 6.78 -0.59
C GLY A 146 0.18 7.08 -0.76
N VAL A 147 -0.60 6.04 -1.07
CA VAL A 147 -2.04 6.15 -1.36
C VAL A 147 -2.77 6.91 -0.26
N ALA A 148 -3.55 7.92 -0.65
CA ALA A 148 -4.32 8.79 0.26
C ALA A 148 -3.46 9.47 1.35
N GLY A 149 -2.15 9.67 1.11
CA GLY A 149 -1.27 10.35 2.05
C GLY A 149 -0.82 9.47 3.24
N ARG A 150 -1.06 8.16 3.22
CA ARG A 150 -0.56 7.27 4.28
C ARG A 150 0.97 7.18 4.23
N TRP A 151 1.64 7.08 5.38
CA TRP A 151 3.08 6.78 5.37
C TRP A 151 3.31 5.37 4.86
N GLU A 152 4.29 5.20 3.98
CA GLU A 152 4.65 3.92 3.41
C GLU A 152 6.15 3.65 3.46
N ALA A 153 6.49 2.42 3.83
CA ALA A 153 7.84 1.92 3.88
C ALA A 153 8.12 0.93 2.74
N ALA A 154 9.29 1.09 2.13
CA ALA A 154 9.87 0.09 1.25
C ALA A 154 11.33 -0.15 1.64
N ILE A 155 11.77 -1.40 1.58
CA ILE A 155 13.13 -1.80 1.89
C ILE A 155 13.75 -2.57 0.74
N GLU A 156 15.07 -2.54 0.68
CA GLU A 156 15.87 -3.40 -0.18
C GLU A 156 17.14 -3.81 0.56
N VAL A 157 17.56 -5.04 0.34
CA VAL A 157 18.69 -5.66 1.06
C VAL A 157 19.59 -6.27 0.01
N ASP A 158 20.87 -5.91 0.11
CA ASP A 158 21.94 -6.40 -0.76
C ASP A 158 22.04 -7.92 -0.66
N GLU A 159 22.40 -8.56 -1.77
CA GLU A 159 22.30 -10.01 -1.91
C GLU A 159 23.06 -10.80 -0.84
N ASP A 160 24.26 -10.34 -0.52
CA ASP A 160 25.14 -10.86 0.51
C ASP A 160 24.63 -10.58 1.93
N ALA A 161 23.78 -9.58 2.15
CA ALA A 161 23.20 -9.26 3.45
C ALA A 161 21.87 -9.97 3.77
N ARG A 162 21.23 -10.64 2.80
CA ARG A 162 19.87 -11.20 2.90
C ARG A 162 19.63 -12.25 4.01
N HIS A 163 20.69 -12.85 4.55
CA HIS A 163 20.62 -13.89 5.58
C HIS A 163 20.91 -13.36 6.99
N ARG A 164 21.22 -12.07 7.15
CA ARG A 164 21.57 -11.44 8.43
C ARG A 164 20.38 -10.91 9.23
N GLY A 165 19.15 -11.02 8.72
CA GLY A 165 17.95 -10.46 9.36
C GLY A 165 17.73 -8.96 9.10
N LEU A 166 18.60 -8.31 8.31
CA LEU A 166 18.57 -6.87 8.03
C LEU A 166 17.22 -6.36 7.51
N GLY A 167 16.52 -7.14 6.68
CA GLY A 167 15.21 -6.73 6.17
C GLY A 167 14.17 -6.51 7.28
N ARG A 168 14.20 -7.34 8.34
CA ARG A 168 13.34 -7.15 9.51
C ARG A 168 13.74 -5.89 10.27
N GLU A 169 15.04 -5.66 10.45
CA GLU A 169 15.56 -4.51 11.19
C GLU A 169 15.24 -3.18 10.47
N LEU A 170 15.37 -3.13 9.15
CA LEU A 170 14.97 -1.97 8.34
C LEU A 170 13.46 -1.70 8.44
N ALA A 171 12.62 -2.74 8.43
CA ALA A 171 11.19 -2.59 8.62
C ALA A 171 10.83 -2.13 10.05
N VAL A 172 11.55 -2.57 11.08
CA VAL A 172 11.40 -2.02 12.44
C VAL A 172 11.82 -0.56 12.49
N ALA A 173 12.95 -0.19 11.87
CA ALA A 173 13.43 1.18 11.82
C ALA A 173 12.44 2.13 11.14
N ALA A 174 11.73 1.67 10.11
CA ALA A 174 10.65 2.42 9.47
C ALA A 174 9.58 2.90 10.47
N ARG A 175 9.24 2.07 11.46
CA ARG A 175 8.26 2.39 12.52
C ARG A 175 8.77 3.46 13.48
N HIS A 176 10.08 3.57 13.68
CA HIS A 176 10.70 4.62 14.50
C HIS A 176 10.83 5.96 13.76
N LEU A 177 10.87 5.94 12.42
CA LEU A 177 11.16 7.12 11.60
C LEU A 177 9.91 7.89 11.16
N VAL A 178 8.73 7.25 11.14
CA VAL A 178 7.47 7.96 10.94
C VAL A 178 7.11 8.83 12.16
N PRO A 179 6.35 9.92 12.00
CA PRO A 179 5.94 10.76 13.12
C PRO A 179 5.18 9.97 14.19
N PRO A 180 5.30 10.35 15.48
CA PRO A 180 4.58 9.68 16.56
C PRO A 180 3.07 9.65 16.33
N GLY A 181 2.44 8.50 16.56
CA GLY A 181 1.01 8.29 16.35
C GLY A 181 0.61 7.97 14.92
N GLU A 182 1.46 8.23 13.93
CA GLU A 182 1.17 7.88 12.55
C GLU A 182 1.41 6.37 12.30
N PRO A 183 0.49 5.68 11.59
CA PRO A 183 0.74 4.33 11.11
C PRO A 183 1.71 4.35 9.92
N VAL A 184 2.44 3.25 9.74
CA VAL A 184 3.28 3.00 8.56
C VAL A 184 2.81 1.75 7.84
N TRP A 185 2.63 1.91 6.53
CA TRP A 185 2.11 0.87 5.64
C TRP A 185 3.22 0.26 4.79
N SER A 186 2.97 -0.93 4.25
CA SER A 186 3.83 -1.53 3.25
C SER A 186 3.04 -2.43 2.32
N GLN A 187 3.47 -2.47 1.06
CA GLN A 187 2.94 -3.31 -0.01
C GLN A 187 3.98 -4.39 -0.33
N GLN A 188 3.57 -5.65 -0.29
CA GLN A 188 4.43 -6.78 -0.67
C GLN A 188 3.72 -7.68 -1.67
N ALA A 189 4.32 -7.85 -2.85
CA ALA A 189 3.83 -8.80 -3.84
C ALA A 189 3.70 -10.19 -3.21
N ALA A 190 2.59 -10.89 -3.48
CA ALA A 190 2.29 -12.19 -2.85
C ALA A 190 3.41 -13.24 -3.07
N GLY A 191 4.09 -13.18 -4.23
CA GLY A 191 5.25 -14.05 -4.53
C GLY A 191 6.52 -13.72 -3.73
N ASN A 192 6.61 -12.55 -3.10
CA ASN A 192 7.75 -12.14 -2.30
C ASN A 192 7.57 -12.55 -0.82
N ALA A 193 7.46 -13.86 -0.59
CA ALA A 193 7.27 -14.43 0.74
C ALA A 193 8.38 -14.05 1.74
N ARG A 194 9.60 -13.76 1.25
CA ARG A 194 10.70 -13.25 2.09
C ARG A 194 10.35 -11.88 2.67
N SER A 195 9.90 -10.94 1.84
CA SER A 195 9.51 -9.60 2.30
C SER A 195 8.31 -9.67 3.23
N ILE A 196 7.31 -10.49 2.92
CA ILE A 196 6.14 -10.72 3.79
C ILE A 196 6.58 -11.15 5.19
N ARG A 197 7.44 -12.19 5.30
CA ARG A 197 7.95 -12.65 6.60
C ARG A 197 8.76 -11.59 7.33
N ALA A 198 9.56 -10.79 6.62
CA ALA A 198 10.37 -9.74 7.23
C ALA A 198 9.51 -8.63 7.86
N PHE A 199 8.49 -8.14 7.13
CA PHE A 199 7.56 -7.12 7.64
C PHE A 199 6.67 -7.67 8.75
N GLN A 200 6.19 -8.91 8.62
CA GLN A 200 5.41 -9.55 9.68
C GLN A 200 6.24 -9.69 10.98
N ALA A 201 7.50 -10.12 10.87
CA ALA A 201 8.42 -10.20 12.02
C ALA A 201 8.79 -8.81 12.59
N ALA A 202 8.63 -7.75 11.81
CA ALA A 202 8.78 -6.36 12.25
C ALA A 202 7.51 -5.77 12.87
N GLY A 203 6.43 -6.56 12.99
CA GLY A 203 5.16 -6.16 13.62
C GLY A 203 4.11 -5.59 12.66
N TYR A 204 4.32 -5.67 11.35
CA TYR A 204 3.31 -5.30 10.36
C TYR A 204 2.26 -6.40 10.24
N ARG A 205 0.99 -6.00 10.30
CA ARG A 205 -0.17 -6.90 10.25
C ARG A 205 -0.86 -6.81 8.88
N PRO A 206 -1.29 -7.93 8.30
CA PRO A 206 -2.12 -7.93 7.09
C PRO A 206 -3.39 -7.12 7.26
N VAL A 207 -3.73 -6.34 6.23
CA VAL A 207 -4.95 -5.54 6.15
C VAL A 207 -5.84 -6.01 5.00
N GLY A 208 -5.25 -6.32 3.85
CA GLY A 208 -5.99 -6.70 2.67
C GLY A 208 -5.09 -6.85 1.45
N ALA A 209 -5.71 -6.94 0.28
CA ALA A 209 -5.03 -6.89 -1.01
C ALA A 209 -5.18 -5.48 -1.64
N GLU A 210 -4.17 -5.03 -2.36
CA GLU A 210 -4.19 -3.73 -3.04
C GLU A 210 -3.71 -3.86 -4.49
N ALA A 211 -4.56 -3.41 -5.40
CA ALA A 211 -4.25 -3.28 -6.82
C ALA A 211 -4.15 -1.78 -7.15
N LEU A 212 -2.91 -1.28 -7.32
CA LEU A 212 -2.66 0.11 -7.68
C LEU A 212 -2.57 0.28 -9.20
N LEU A 213 -3.31 1.26 -9.73
CA LEU A 213 -3.32 1.63 -11.15
C LEU A 213 -2.46 2.88 -11.35
N LEU A 214 -1.29 2.66 -11.93
CA LEU A 214 -0.27 3.66 -12.18
C LEU A 214 -0.56 4.40 -13.50
N PRO A 215 -0.26 5.70 -13.59
CA PRO A 215 -0.21 6.39 -14.87
C PRO A 215 0.69 5.64 -15.87
N ALA A 216 0.29 5.64 -17.14
CA ALA A 216 1.11 5.08 -18.23
C ALA A 216 2.49 5.75 -18.27
#